data_AF-A0A813WNP0-F1
#
_entry.id   AF-A0A813WNP0-F1
#
_cell.length_a   1.000
_cell.length_b   1.000
_cell.length_c   1.000
_cell.angle_alpha   90.00
_cell.angle_beta   90.00
_cell.angle_gamma   90.00
#
_symmetry.space_group_name_H-M   'P 1'
#
loop_
_entity.id
_entity.type
_entity.pdbx_description
1 polymer ?
#
loop_
_entity_poly.entity_id
_entity_poly.type
_entity_poly.pdbx_seq_one_letter_code
_entity_poly.pdbx_strand_id
1 'polypeptide(L)'
;MATAENIFGDVEDDDDTNDSRYFDIPYADTEDKSYFSSILNSPLLIIEETIKPFEHLVDDVATKLYLIKQQLIVNDLYELTLDELSAIHLYIWERSPFTTSISYLINETIRRGFTDEFRTWTPYLNLLFTSLNKLLPIEPHSIVYSGVRSCNLSSQYKDNEIYTWWTFTTCLRSIDQIKLPHYLGKSGLRTLFKIECYSGKQVPFSDEDEVILMPGFHFQVIGQLPLLDDLTTIFIREIPPSSNEIFQPISSNMTQSESREQVLSSVKKIKSRKTFKHAANRIRKMSKAIHFCSNHILDLSGRKCSMDFFKFNLNERLTEDVTILNLSKTSLTKEKIKIIAQVLQANSTLIELNLSYNSIGNFGCSLLTHPLQKNRKLITLNLYNTKLSSDAAQDLSKILMFNHHLQSLHLGVNALSNLGMKYLLNDQIQLQYLNICCNRINQHGCIHLAQFLEHNRTLKQLDIGGNPIEDNGMKIIFNGLINNETLIDLRMWHCQITDFQIIYNLFETHSTLKQLDFEGNQITDVHTQLLISFLENNKTLERINLSHNRISDKVKETLQLTNNISLVI
;
A
#
# COMPACT_ATOMS: atom_id res chain seq x y z
N MET A 1 4.12 43.75 -8.89
CA MET A 1 2.85 43.30 -9.48
C MET A 1 3.14 42.82 -10.89
N ALA A 2 3.29 41.52 -11.08
CA ALA A 2 3.20 40.83 -12.36
C ALA A 2 2.72 39.42 -12.01
N THR A 3 1.54 39.08 -12.51
CA THR A 3 0.74 37.91 -12.18
C THR A 3 1.29 36.66 -12.86
N ALA A 4 1.16 35.54 -12.13
CA ALA A 4 1.46 34.20 -12.59
C ALA A 4 0.31 33.68 -13.47
N GLU A 5 0.61 33.33 -14.70
CA GLU A 5 -0.20 32.44 -15.55
C GLU A 5 0.77 31.63 -16.44
N ASN A 6 0.41 30.39 -16.72
CA ASN A 6 1.12 29.34 -17.48
C ASN A 6 2.10 28.44 -16.72
N ILE A 7 1.58 27.66 -15.77
CA ILE A 7 2.01 26.27 -15.52
C ILE A 7 0.78 25.42 -15.19
N PHE A 8 -0.14 25.27 -16.14
CA PHE A 8 -0.99 24.08 -16.20
C PHE A 8 -0.55 23.37 -17.47
N GLY A 9 0.25 22.31 -17.30
CA GLY A 9 0.45 21.35 -18.36
C GLY A 9 -0.89 20.69 -18.62
N ASP A 10 -1.29 20.75 -19.88
CA ASP A 10 -2.46 20.09 -20.43
C ASP A 10 -2.55 18.67 -19.86
N VAL A 11 -3.67 18.39 -19.18
CA VAL A 11 -4.13 17.01 -19.01
C VAL A 11 -4.46 16.58 -20.43
N GLU A 12 -3.64 15.69 -20.98
CA GLU A 12 -4.02 14.94 -22.17
C GLU A 12 -5.34 14.25 -21.82
N ASP A 13 -6.43 14.80 -22.36
CA ASP A 13 -7.67 14.10 -22.60
C ASP A 13 -7.30 12.88 -23.45
N ASP A 14 -7.21 11.70 -22.82
CA ASP A 14 -7.27 10.43 -23.54
C ASP A 14 -8.67 10.35 -24.17
N ASP A 15 -8.73 10.87 -25.38
CA ASP A 15 -9.85 10.92 -26.31
C ASP A 15 -10.11 9.50 -26.89
N ASP A 16 -10.35 8.53 -26.01
CA ASP A 16 -10.90 7.22 -26.38
C ASP A 16 -12.42 7.26 -26.19
N THR A 17 -13.04 8.07 -27.05
CA THR A 17 -14.49 8.20 -27.21
C THR A 17 -15.09 6.89 -27.76
N ASN A 18 -15.39 5.93 -26.87
CA ASN A 18 -16.54 5.03 -26.98
C ASN A 18 -16.64 4.10 -25.75
N ASP A 19 -16.97 4.64 -24.57
CA ASP A 19 -17.47 3.83 -23.44
C ASP A 19 -18.91 3.36 -23.73
N SER A 20 -19.06 2.48 -24.71
CA SER A 20 -20.34 1.91 -25.15
C SER A 20 -20.63 0.64 -24.36
N ARG A 21 -21.15 0.75 -23.14
CA ARG A 21 -21.38 -0.44 -22.26
C ARG A 21 -22.59 -1.31 -22.63
N TYR A 22 -23.33 -1.05 -23.69
CA TYR A 22 -24.62 -1.70 -23.93
C TYR A 22 -24.70 -2.48 -25.23
N PHE A 23 -25.30 -3.66 -25.14
CA PHE A 23 -25.77 -4.48 -26.26
C PHE A 23 -27.21 -4.86 -25.96
N ASP A 24 -28.12 -3.90 -26.14
CA ASP A 24 -29.54 -4.14 -25.98
C ASP A 24 -30.19 -4.02 -27.35
N ILE A 25 -31.04 -4.99 -27.66
CA ILE A 25 -31.71 -5.08 -28.96
C ILE A 25 -33.22 -5.05 -28.78
N PRO A 26 -33.96 -4.46 -29.74
CA PRO A 26 -35.42 -4.47 -29.70
C PRO A 26 -35.95 -5.91 -29.56
N TYR A 27 -36.92 -6.10 -28.65
CA TYR A 27 -37.45 -7.42 -28.27
C TYR A 27 -37.92 -8.31 -29.44
N ALA A 28 -38.29 -7.70 -30.58
CA ALA A 28 -38.80 -8.40 -31.75
C ALA A 28 -37.72 -9.07 -32.63
N ASP A 29 -36.42 -8.87 -32.34
CA ASP A 29 -35.33 -9.03 -33.31
C ASP A 29 -34.23 -10.03 -32.86
N THR A 30 -34.58 -11.26 -32.44
CA THR A 30 -33.54 -12.19 -31.90
C THR A 30 -33.56 -13.63 -32.42
N GLU A 31 -32.56 -13.98 -33.25
CA GLU A 31 -32.13 -15.37 -33.56
C GLU A 31 -31.22 -15.97 -32.45
N ASP A 32 -30.90 -15.19 -31.41
CA ASP A 32 -29.81 -15.44 -30.46
C ASP A 32 -30.17 -16.23 -29.19
N LYS A 33 -31.44 -16.59 -29.00
CA LYS A 33 -31.88 -17.44 -27.87
C LYS A 33 -31.22 -18.82 -27.88
N SER A 34 -30.93 -19.34 -29.08
CA SER A 34 -30.36 -20.67 -29.26
C SER A 34 -28.97 -20.82 -28.62
N TYR A 35 -28.16 -19.75 -28.64
CA TYR A 35 -26.78 -19.80 -28.18
C TYR A 35 -26.67 -19.85 -26.65
N PHE A 36 -27.36 -18.98 -25.92
CA PHE A 36 -27.35 -19.03 -24.44
C PHE A 36 -27.94 -20.33 -23.91
N SER A 37 -28.97 -20.88 -24.57
CA SER A 37 -29.45 -22.23 -24.28
C SER A 37 -28.38 -23.29 -24.51
N SER A 38 -27.54 -23.16 -25.55
CA SER A 38 -26.42 -24.07 -25.80
C SER A 38 -25.30 -23.98 -24.75
N ILE A 39 -25.05 -22.78 -24.17
CA ILE A 39 -24.08 -22.59 -23.07
C ILE A 39 -24.51 -23.42 -21.85
N LEU A 40 -25.77 -23.32 -21.44
CA LEU A 40 -26.31 -24.05 -20.29
C LEU A 40 -26.36 -25.57 -20.51
N ASN A 41 -26.41 -26.01 -21.76
CA ASN A 41 -26.35 -27.43 -22.14
C ASN A 41 -24.92 -27.96 -22.30
N SER A 42 -23.90 -27.10 -22.20
CA SER A 42 -22.49 -27.51 -22.28
C SER A 42 -22.02 -28.18 -20.97
N PRO A 43 -20.96 -29.00 -21.00
CA PRO A 43 -20.42 -29.62 -19.78
C PRO A 43 -19.96 -28.56 -18.77
N LEU A 44 -20.34 -28.76 -17.50
CA LEU A 44 -19.84 -27.92 -16.40
C LEU A 44 -18.40 -28.34 -16.06
N LEU A 45 -17.45 -27.42 -16.20
CA LEU A 45 -16.03 -27.65 -15.91
C LEU A 45 -15.61 -26.98 -14.60
N ILE A 46 -14.49 -27.43 -14.04
CA ILE A 46 -13.86 -26.77 -12.89
C ILE A 46 -13.29 -25.39 -13.30
N ILE A 47 -13.25 -24.45 -12.37
CA ILE A 47 -12.88 -23.05 -12.66
C ILE A 47 -11.50 -22.93 -13.33
N GLU A 48 -10.52 -23.76 -12.96
CA GLU A 48 -9.18 -23.79 -13.60
C GLU A 48 -9.23 -24.17 -15.09
N GLU A 49 -10.18 -24.99 -15.51
CA GLU A 49 -10.35 -25.34 -16.92
C GLU A 49 -11.14 -24.26 -17.66
N THR A 50 -12.08 -23.61 -16.98
CA THR A 50 -12.90 -22.57 -17.60
C THR A 50 -12.13 -21.29 -17.94
N ILE A 51 -11.03 -20.99 -17.23
CA ILE A 51 -10.24 -19.77 -17.47
C ILE A 51 -9.20 -19.90 -18.59
N LYS A 52 -8.75 -21.13 -18.91
CA LYS A 52 -7.71 -21.38 -19.92
C LYS A 52 -7.98 -20.72 -21.28
N PRO A 53 -9.22 -20.72 -21.82
CA PRO A 53 -9.50 -20.12 -23.12
C PRO A 53 -9.20 -18.61 -23.20
N PHE A 54 -9.31 -17.88 -22.08
CA PHE A 54 -9.11 -16.42 -22.04
C PHE A 54 -7.97 -15.99 -21.12
N GLU A 55 -7.16 -16.92 -20.61
CA GLU A 55 -6.04 -16.61 -19.72
C GLU A 55 -5.02 -15.63 -20.34
N HIS A 56 -4.91 -15.65 -21.67
CA HIS A 56 -4.07 -14.72 -22.43
C HIS A 56 -4.67 -13.31 -22.58
N LEU A 57 -5.98 -13.14 -22.34
CA LEU A 57 -6.68 -11.85 -22.40
C LEU A 57 -6.68 -11.12 -21.06
N VAL A 58 -6.60 -11.88 -19.97
CA VAL A 58 -6.57 -11.36 -18.61
C VAL A 58 -5.32 -11.85 -17.93
N ASP A 59 -4.28 -11.02 -17.99
CA ASP A 59 -3.05 -11.27 -17.26
C ASP A 59 -3.37 -11.61 -15.80
N ASP A 60 -2.57 -12.48 -15.18
CA ASP A 60 -2.64 -12.79 -13.75
C ASP A 60 -3.96 -13.43 -13.25
N VAL A 61 -4.90 -13.81 -14.14
CA VAL A 61 -6.18 -14.44 -13.76
C VAL A 61 -6.00 -15.75 -12.96
N ALA A 62 -5.04 -16.59 -13.33
CA ALA A 62 -4.73 -17.82 -12.58
C ALA A 62 -4.19 -17.52 -11.17
N THR A 63 -3.38 -16.47 -11.04
CA THR A 63 -2.87 -16.00 -9.74
C THR A 63 -4.02 -15.48 -8.87
N LYS A 64 -4.93 -14.69 -9.45
CA LYS A 64 -6.11 -14.20 -8.75
C LYS A 64 -7.03 -15.35 -8.32
N LEU A 65 -7.27 -16.32 -9.19
CA LEU A 65 -8.06 -17.51 -8.88
C LEU A 65 -7.49 -18.29 -7.69
N TYR A 66 -6.16 -18.49 -7.67
CA TYR A 66 -5.48 -19.10 -6.54
C TYR A 66 -5.74 -18.32 -5.24
N LEU A 67 -5.62 -16.99 -5.27
CA LEU A 67 -5.88 -16.14 -4.10
C LEU A 67 -7.33 -16.24 -3.62
N ILE A 68 -8.30 -16.22 -4.55
CA ILE A 68 -9.73 -16.37 -4.26
C ILE A 68 -9.95 -17.70 -3.54
N LYS A 69 -9.50 -18.83 -4.09
CA LYS A 69 -9.69 -20.16 -3.47
C LYS A 69 -9.09 -20.28 -2.07
N GLN A 70 -8.01 -19.56 -1.77
CA GLN A 70 -7.41 -19.55 -0.43
C GLN A 70 -8.20 -18.71 0.59
N GLN A 71 -8.93 -17.70 0.12
CA GLN A 71 -9.68 -16.76 0.95
C GLN A 71 -11.10 -17.28 1.27
N LEU A 72 -11.73 -17.94 0.31
CA LEU A 72 -13.09 -18.45 0.43
C LEU A 72 -13.19 -19.56 1.48
N ILE A 73 -14.20 -19.46 2.33
CA ILE A 73 -14.71 -20.58 3.15
C ILE A 73 -16.04 -20.93 2.51
N VAL A 74 -16.23 -22.19 2.11
CA VAL A 74 -17.51 -22.65 1.55
C VAL A 74 -18.62 -22.24 2.52
N ASN A 75 -19.58 -21.47 2.01
CA ASN A 75 -20.62 -20.86 2.81
C ASN A 75 -21.86 -21.76 2.72
N ASP A 76 -22.27 -22.35 3.84
CA ASP A 76 -23.43 -23.25 3.92
C ASP A 76 -24.76 -22.55 3.55
N LEU A 77 -24.78 -21.22 3.41
CA LEU A 77 -25.99 -20.44 3.11
C LEU A 77 -26.52 -20.57 1.67
N TYR A 78 -25.69 -20.93 0.69
CA TYR A 78 -26.07 -20.90 -0.74
C TYR A 78 -25.69 -22.17 -1.52
N GLU A 79 -25.18 -23.20 -0.83
CA GLU A 79 -24.71 -24.47 -1.44
C GLU A 79 -23.82 -24.27 -2.69
N LEU A 80 -23.05 -23.18 -2.70
CA LEU A 80 -22.08 -22.86 -3.75
C LEU A 80 -20.82 -23.69 -3.52
N THR A 81 -20.38 -24.38 -4.55
CA THR A 81 -19.05 -25.00 -4.59
C THR A 81 -17.96 -23.91 -4.60
N LEU A 82 -16.74 -24.30 -4.28
CA LEU A 82 -15.60 -23.38 -4.32
C LEU A 82 -15.37 -22.81 -5.73
N ASP A 83 -15.62 -23.61 -6.76
CA ASP A 83 -15.42 -23.21 -8.16
C ASP A 83 -16.49 -22.21 -8.61
N GLU A 84 -17.75 -22.44 -8.23
CA GLU A 84 -18.87 -21.53 -8.50
C GLU A 84 -18.68 -20.19 -7.79
N LEU A 85 -18.29 -20.22 -6.51
CA LEU A 85 -18.01 -19.01 -5.75
C LEU A 85 -16.82 -18.25 -6.35
N SER A 86 -15.80 -18.96 -6.82
CA SER A 86 -14.65 -18.37 -7.49
C SER A 86 -15.02 -17.70 -8.82
N ALA A 87 -15.95 -18.30 -9.58
CA ALA A 87 -16.45 -17.72 -10.82
C ALA A 87 -17.07 -16.33 -10.60
N ILE A 88 -17.93 -16.20 -9.57
CA ILE A 88 -18.57 -14.92 -9.22
C ILE A 88 -17.50 -13.89 -8.79
N HIS A 89 -16.53 -14.30 -7.96
CA HIS A 89 -15.45 -13.41 -7.52
C HIS A 89 -14.55 -12.93 -8.65
N LEU A 90 -14.28 -13.77 -9.65
CA LEU A 90 -13.55 -13.36 -10.85
C LEU A 90 -14.37 -12.39 -11.70
N TYR A 91 -15.69 -12.58 -11.78
CA TYR A 91 -16.55 -11.73 -12.60
C TYR A 91 -16.63 -10.30 -12.06
N ILE A 92 -16.77 -10.13 -10.74
CA ILE A 92 -16.81 -8.82 -10.06
C ILE A 92 -15.41 -8.24 -9.81
N TRP A 93 -14.34 -8.90 -10.27
CA TRP A 93 -12.98 -8.41 -10.07
C TRP A 93 -12.68 -7.25 -11.01
N GLU A 94 -12.79 -6.03 -10.47
CA GLU A 94 -12.41 -4.82 -11.19
C GLU A 94 -10.89 -4.68 -11.34
N ARG A 95 -10.46 -4.31 -12.55
CA ARG A 95 -9.06 -4.04 -12.91
C ARG A 95 -8.86 -2.58 -13.30
N SER A 96 -7.61 -2.13 -13.29
CA SER A 96 -7.21 -0.81 -13.77
C SER A 96 -6.15 -0.97 -14.86
N PRO A 97 -6.42 -0.56 -16.12
CA PRO A 97 -7.66 0.08 -16.57
C PRO A 97 -8.87 -0.88 -16.57
N PHE A 98 -10.08 -0.35 -16.36
CA PHE A 98 -11.34 -1.13 -16.26
C PHE A 98 -11.60 -1.98 -17.50
N THR A 99 -11.12 -1.53 -18.67
CA THR A 99 -11.17 -2.22 -19.95
C THR A 99 -10.51 -3.61 -19.94
N THR A 100 -9.69 -3.92 -18.92
CA THR A 100 -9.07 -5.25 -18.76
C THR A 100 -9.86 -6.19 -17.84
N SER A 101 -10.98 -5.73 -17.26
CA SER A 101 -11.80 -6.53 -16.35
C SER A 101 -12.57 -7.61 -17.11
N ILE A 102 -12.76 -8.79 -16.51
CA ILE A 102 -13.51 -9.90 -17.12
C ILE A 102 -14.93 -9.46 -17.52
N SER A 103 -15.61 -8.73 -16.64
CA SER A 103 -16.95 -8.18 -16.91
C SER A 103 -16.97 -7.22 -18.11
N TYR A 104 -15.92 -6.42 -18.30
CA TYR A 104 -15.80 -5.53 -19.46
C TYR A 104 -15.60 -6.34 -20.73
N LEU A 105 -14.63 -7.26 -20.75
CA LEU A 105 -14.25 -8.05 -21.93
C LEU A 105 -15.38 -8.96 -22.42
N ILE A 106 -16.11 -9.61 -21.49
CA ILE A 106 -17.30 -10.40 -21.84
C ILE A 106 -18.34 -9.52 -22.53
N ASN A 107 -18.67 -8.36 -21.94
CA ASN A 107 -19.67 -7.48 -22.53
C ASN A 107 -19.20 -6.83 -23.84
N GLU A 108 -17.90 -6.61 -24.00
CA GLU A 108 -17.30 -6.13 -25.24
C GLU A 108 -17.45 -7.13 -26.38
N THR A 109 -17.18 -8.40 -26.13
CA THR A 109 -17.36 -9.46 -27.13
C THR A 109 -18.83 -9.66 -27.51
N ILE A 110 -19.76 -9.55 -26.55
CA ILE A 110 -21.21 -9.57 -26.81
C ILE A 110 -21.62 -8.42 -27.74
N ARG A 111 -21.07 -7.22 -27.53
CA ARG A 111 -21.37 -6.03 -28.36
C ARG A 111 -20.98 -6.18 -29.82
N ARG A 112 -19.95 -6.99 -30.10
CA ARG A 112 -19.50 -7.31 -31.45
C ARG A 112 -20.31 -8.44 -32.10
N GLY A 113 -21.29 -8.99 -31.39
CA GLY A 113 -22.14 -10.11 -31.80
C GLY A 113 -21.64 -11.47 -31.29
N PHE A 114 -22.44 -12.52 -31.49
CA PHE A 114 -22.16 -13.92 -31.07
C PHE A 114 -21.10 -14.61 -31.94
N THR A 115 -19.94 -13.97 -32.04
CA THR A 115 -18.77 -14.40 -32.83
C THR A 115 -18.01 -15.56 -32.17
N ASP A 116 -17.06 -16.15 -32.88
CA ASP A 116 -16.16 -17.17 -32.32
C ASP A 116 -15.33 -16.64 -31.13
N GLU A 117 -15.09 -15.33 -31.07
CA GLU A 117 -14.45 -14.66 -29.94
C GLU A 117 -15.31 -14.77 -28.68
N PHE A 118 -16.63 -14.52 -28.78
CA PHE A 118 -17.56 -14.74 -27.67
C PHE A 118 -17.63 -16.22 -27.25
N ARG A 119 -17.48 -17.14 -28.21
CA ARG A 119 -17.49 -18.60 -27.92
C ARG A 119 -16.37 -19.03 -26.98
N THR A 120 -15.26 -18.31 -26.91
CA THR A 120 -14.16 -18.60 -25.97
C THR A 120 -14.59 -18.50 -24.50
N TRP A 121 -15.60 -17.68 -24.19
CA TRP A 121 -16.12 -17.49 -22.84
C TRP A 121 -17.09 -18.60 -22.38
N THR A 122 -17.56 -19.46 -23.29
CA THR A 122 -18.61 -20.47 -23.03
C THR A 122 -18.38 -21.30 -21.77
N PRO A 123 -17.18 -21.88 -21.52
CA PRO A 123 -16.97 -22.71 -20.34
C PRO A 123 -17.12 -21.91 -19.03
N TYR A 124 -16.62 -20.67 -19.02
CA TYR A 124 -16.71 -19.79 -17.85
C TYR A 124 -18.11 -19.22 -17.66
N LEU A 125 -18.80 -18.85 -18.74
CA LEU A 125 -20.19 -18.39 -18.68
C LEU A 125 -21.12 -19.48 -18.15
N ASN A 126 -20.95 -20.73 -18.56
CA ASN A 126 -21.73 -21.85 -18.02
C ASN A 126 -21.56 -21.98 -16.49
N LEU A 127 -20.30 -21.94 -16.02
CA LEU A 127 -20.00 -21.99 -14.58
C LEU A 127 -20.56 -20.76 -13.85
N LEU A 128 -20.38 -19.56 -14.39
CA LEU A 128 -20.90 -18.32 -13.82
C LEU A 128 -22.45 -18.34 -13.75
N PHE A 129 -23.14 -18.78 -14.79
CA PHE A 129 -24.60 -18.90 -14.79
C PHE A 129 -25.11 -19.89 -13.75
N THR A 130 -24.49 -21.06 -13.69
CA THR A 130 -24.80 -22.08 -12.67
C THR A 130 -24.64 -21.50 -11.27
N SER A 131 -23.58 -20.71 -11.05
CA SER A 131 -23.29 -20.05 -9.78
C SER A 131 -24.34 -18.97 -9.44
N LEU A 132 -24.63 -18.07 -10.37
CA LEU A 132 -25.57 -16.96 -10.15
C LEU A 132 -27.00 -17.43 -9.95
N ASN A 133 -27.39 -18.55 -10.59
CA ASN A 133 -28.71 -19.14 -10.41
C ASN A 133 -28.96 -19.64 -8.98
N LYS A 134 -27.91 -20.07 -8.27
CA LYS A 134 -27.98 -20.47 -6.85
C LYS A 134 -28.07 -19.29 -5.88
N LEU A 135 -27.77 -18.07 -6.31
CA LEU A 135 -27.92 -16.88 -5.48
C LEU A 135 -29.39 -16.51 -5.31
N LEU A 136 -29.73 -16.00 -4.12
CA LEU A 136 -31.06 -15.47 -3.84
C LEU A 136 -31.35 -14.27 -4.75
N PRO A 137 -32.55 -14.20 -5.33
CA PRO A 137 -32.99 -13.01 -6.03
C PRO A 137 -33.14 -11.84 -5.05
N ILE A 138 -33.02 -10.63 -5.57
CA ILE A 138 -33.38 -9.41 -4.84
C ILE A 138 -34.89 -9.38 -4.53
N GLU A 139 -35.31 -8.48 -3.64
CA GLU A 139 -36.75 -8.27 -3.40
C GLU A 139 -37.44 -7.77 -4.67
N PRO A 140 -38.66 -8.21 -4.97
CA PRO A 140 -39.46 -7.68 -6.07
C PRO A 140 -39.52 -6.14 -6.05
N HIS A 141 -39.47 -5.52 -7.22
CA HIS A 141 -39.46 -4.06 -7.38
C HIS A 141 -38.26 -3.34 -6.74
N SER A 142 -37.15 -4.05 -6.52
CA SER A 142 -35.91 -3.41 -6.06
C SER A 142 -35.38 -2.44 -7.11
N ILE A 143 -34.90 -1.28 -6.65
CA ILE A 143 -34.24 -0.29 -7.51
C ILE A 143 -32.74 -0.48 -7.43
N VAL A 144 -32.11 -0.63 -8.59
CA VAL A 144 -30.65 -0.66 -8.74
C VAL A 144 -30.20 0.37 -9.79
N TYR A 145 -28.93 0.72 -9.74
CA TYR A 145 -28.34 1.75 -10.57
C TYR A 145 -27.17 1.19 -11.37
N SER A 146 -27.13 1.53 -12.66
CA SER A 146 -25.98 1.31 -13.54
C SER A 146 -25.72 2.58 -14.34
N GLY A 147 -24.48 2.82 -14.76
CA GLY A 147 -24.08 4.07 -15.41
C GLY A 147 -23.29 3.82 -16.68
N VAL A 148 -23.25 4.82 -17.56
CA VAL A 148 -22.35 4.94 -18.72
C VAL A 148 -21.75 6.32 -18.81
N ARG A 149 -20.44 6.39 -19.02
CA ARG A 149 -19.70 7.64 -19.21
C ARG A 149 -19.58 7.94 -20.69
N SER A 150 -19.26 9.19 -20.97
CA SER A 150 -18.94 9.71 -22.30
C SER A 150 -20.02 9.48 -23.35
N CYS A 151 -21.27 9.19 -22.96
CA CYS A 151 -22.36 8.89 -23.90
C CYS A 151 -23.75 9.24 -23.35
N ASN A 152 -24.61 9.76 -24.23
CA ASN A 152 -26.03 9.96 -23.99
C ASN A 152 -26.85 8.96 -24.82
N LEU A 153 -27.62 8.11 -24.13
CA LEU A 153 -28.38 7.03 -24.76
C LEU A 153 -29.88 7.32 -24.89
N SER A 154 -30.34 8.55 -24.58
CA SER A 154 -31.77 8.90 -24.62
C SER A 154 -32.44 8.65 -25.99
N SER A 155 -31.68 8.75 -27.08
CA SER A 155 -32.18 8.50 -28.44
C SER A 155 -32.34 7.01 -28.76
N GLN A 156 -31.56 6.16 -28.09
CA GLN A 156 -31.58 4.71 -28.28
C GLN A 156 -32.68 4.02 -27.49
N TYR A 157 -33.02 4.53 -26.29
CA TYR A 157 -34.07 3.96 -25.44
C TYR A 157 -35.30 4.85 -25.52
N LYS A 158 -36.33 4.47 -26.28
CA LYS A 158 -37.55 5.29 -26.43
C LYS A 158 -38.61 4.87 -25.43
N ASP A 159 -39.40 5.84 -24.98
CA ASP A 159 -40.48 5.60 -24.01
C ASP A 159 -41.46 4.52 -24.49
N ASN A 160 -41.80 3.61 -23.58
CA ASN A 160 -42.62 2.42 -23.77
C ASN A 160 -42.05 1.31 -24.66
N GLU A 161 -40.87 1.48 -25.27
CA GLU A 161 -40.22 0.40 -26.00
C GLU A 161 -39.66 -0.67 -25.05
N ILE A 162 -39.61 -1.90 -25.56
CA ILE A 162 -39.11 -3.08 -24.83
C ILE A 162 -37.81 -3.54 -25.48
N TYR A 163 -36.79 -3.67 -24.66
CA TYR A 163 -35.47 -4.14 -25.06
C TYR A 163 -35.14 -5.45 -24.36
N THR A 164 -34.44 -6.34 -25.06
CA THR A 164 -33.79 -7.49 -24.44
C THR A 164 -32.39 -7.07 -23.99
N TRP A 165 -32.12 -7.26 -22.70
CA TRP A 165 -30.88 -6.89 -22.04
C TRP A 165 -29.88 -8.05 -22.11
N TRP A 166 -28.91 -8.00 -23.01
CA TRP A 166 -27.98 -9.13 -23.21
C TRP A 166 -26.63 -8.96 -22.51
N THR A 167 -26.41 -7.82 -21.85
CA THR A 167 -25.18 -7.59 -21.10
C THR A 167 -25.26 -8.14 -19.68
N PHE A 168 -24.11 -8.53 -19.16
CA PHE A 168 -23.93 -8.86 -17.75
C PHE A 168 -23.65 -7.55 -17.01
N THR A 169 -24.61 -7.06 -16.23
CA THR A 169 -24.47 -5.72 -15.63
C THR A 169 -24.37 -5.81 -14.12
N THR A 170 -23.21 -5.43 -13.58
CA THR A 170 -23.07 -5.15 -12.16
C THR A 170 -23.73 -3.81 -11.86
N CYS A 171 -24.66 -3.81 -10.91
CA CYS A 171 -25.43 -2.66 -10.48
C CYS A 171 -25.23 -2.39 -8.99
N LEU A 172 -25.38 -1.14 -8.59
CA LEU A 172 -25.30 -0.70 -7.19
C LEU A 172 -26.70 -0.38 -6.66
N ARG A 173 -26.93 -0.59 -5.36
CA ARG A 173 -28.19 -0.19 -4.72
C ARG A 173 -28.23 1.28 -4.29
N SER A 174 -27.06 1.92 -4.14
CA SER A 174 -26.97 3.32 -3.73
C SER A 174 -26.68 4.26 -4.89
N ILE A 175 -27.55 5.27 -5.03
CA ILE A 175 -27.35 6.37 -5.99
C ILE A 175 -26.14 7.26 -5.61
N ASP A 176 -25.71 7.25 -4.36
CA ASP A 176 -24.55 8.05 -3.94
C ASP A 176 -23.23 7.34 -4.27
N GLN A 177 -23.21 6.00 -4.20
CA GLN A 177 -22.07 5.20 -4.63
C GLN A 177 -21.84 5.36 -6.13
N ILE A 178 -22.89 5.27 -6.95
CA ILE A 178 -22.72 5.36 -8.42
C ILE A 178 -22.18 6.71 -8.89
N LYS A 179 -22.39 7.80 -8.12
CA LYS A 179 -21.83 9.13 -8.41
C LYS A 179 -20.33 9.25 -8.12
N LEU A 180 -19.69 8.24 -7.54
CA LEU A 180 -18.26 8.29 -7.25
C LEU A 180 -17.44 8.32 -8.55
N PRO A 181 -16.27 9.00 -8.58
CA PRO A 181 -15.47 9.20 -9.79
C PRO A 181 -14.94 7.91 -10.46
N HIS A 182 -15.01 6.75 -9.82
CA HIS A 182 -14.66 5.44 -10.41
C HIS A 182 -15.87 4.72 -11.03
N TYR A 183 -17.10 5.10 -10.71
CA TYR A 183 -18.33 4.57 -11.32
C TYR A 183 -18.86 5.43 -12.47
N LEU A 184 -19.85 6.29 -12.23
CA LEU A 184 -20.41 7.22 -13.23
C LEU A 184 -19.79 8.61 -13.13
N GLY A 185 -19.32 9.00 -11.94
CA GLY A 185 -18.83 10.36 -11.68
C GLY A 185 -19.93 11.42 -11.63
N LYS A 186 -19.53 12.68 -11.49
CA LYS A 186 -20.42 13.84 -11.29
C LYS A 186 -20.43 14.86 -12.44
N SER A 187 -19.63 14.64 -13.48
CA SER A 187 -19.43 15.60 -14.58
C SER A 187 -19.13 14.87 -15.89
N GLY A 188 -19.29 15.56 -17.02
CA GLY A 188 -19.10 14.99 -18.36
C GLY A 188 -20.33 14.25 -18.87
N LEU A 189 -20.45 14.12 -20.20
CA LEU A 189 -21.59 13.47 -20.85
C LEU A 189 -21.77 12.05 -20.30
N ARG A 190 -22.94 11.72 -19.75
CA ARG A 190 -23.17 10.42 -19.11
C ARG A 190 -24.64 10.02 -19.04
N THR A 191 -24.88 8.72 -18.98
CA THR A 191 -26.22 8.13 -18.84
C THR A 191 -26.30 7.32 -17.54
N LEU A 192 -27.33 7.57 -16.72
CA LEU A 192 -27.68 6.77 -15.55
C LEU A 192 -28.91 5.93 -15.85
N PHE A 193 -28.82 4.62 -15.68
CA PHE A 193 -29.98 3.73 -15.64
C PHE A 193 -30.46 3.60 -14.20
N LYS A 194 -31.73 3.92 -13.99
CA LYS A 194 -32.46 3.56 -12.79
C LYS A 194 -33.37 2.38 -13.14
N ILE A 195 -33.03 1.22 -12.58
CA ILE A 195 -33.56 -0.07 -13.01
C ILE A 195 -34.44 -0.62 -11.89
N GLU A 196 -35.73 -0.77 -12.16
CA GLU A 196 -36.64 -1.54 -11.32
C GLU A 196 -36.59 -3.01 -11.75
N CYS A 197 -36.08 -3.90 -10.90
CA CYS A 197 -35.84 -5.31 -11.24
C CYS A 197 -36.35 -6.30 -10.19
N TYR A 198 -36.58 -7.53 -10.64
CA TYR A 198 -37.09 -8.69 -9.89
C TYR A 198 -36.08 -9.84 -9.90
N SER A 199 -35.37 -10.04 -11.01
CA SER A 199 -34.49 -11.21 -11.22
C SER A 199 -33.05 -11.01 -10.80
N GLY A 200 -32.65 -9.77 -10.47
CA GLY A 200 -31.27 -9.44 -10.10
C GLY A 200 -30.76 -10.33 -8.97
N LYS A 201 -29.48 -10.70 -9.04
CA LYS A 201 -28.82 -11.59 -8.09
C LYS A 201 -27.98 -10.79 -7.12
N GLN A 202 -28.32 -10.84 -5.83
CA GLN A 202 -27.51 -10.16 -4.82
C GLN A 202 -26.20 -10.92 -4.60
N VAL A 203 -25.08 -10.20 -4.59
CA VAL A 203 -23.76 -10.76 -4.29
C VAL A 203 -23.47 -10.56 -2.80
N PRO A 204 -23.69 -11.57 -1.93
CA PRO A 204 -23.75 -11.38 -0.47
C PRO A 204 -22.39 -11.10 0.18
N PHE A 205 -21.31 -11.28 -0.57
CA PHE A 205 -19.92 -11.09 -0.17
C PHE A 205 -19.24 -9.91 -0.86
N SER A 206 -20.00 -9.12 -1.63
CA SER A 206 -19.51 -7.83 -2.12
C SER A 206 -19.51 -6.81 -0.98
N ASP A 207 -18.46 -6.01 -0.88
CA ASP A 207 -18.39 -4.90 0.07
C ASP A 207 -19.22 -3.68 -0.40
N GLU A 208 -19.70 -3.70 -1.65
CA GLU A 208 -20.38 -2.58 -2.32
C GLU A 208 -21.89 -2.81 -2.53
N ASP A 209 -22.43 -3.90 -1.95
CA ASP A 209 -23.85 -4.29 -2.08
C ASP A 209 -24.31 -4.42 -3.55
N GLU A 210 -23.45 -5.09 -4.34
CA GLU A 210 -23.64 -5.30 -5.77
C GLU A 210 -24.80 -6.26 -6.09
N VAL A 211 -25.48 -5.94 -7.18
CA VAL A 211 -26.53 -6.77 -7.80
C VAL A 211 -26.14 -7.03 -9.25
N ILE A 212 -26.10 -8.30 -9.64
CA ILE A 212 -25.83 -8.68 -11.02
C ILE A 212 -27.15 -8.89 -11.76
N LEU A 213 -27.34 -8.18 -12.87
CA LEU A 213 -28.39 -8.43 -13.85
C LEU A 213 -27.91 -9.48 -14.85
N MET A 214 -28.72 -10.53 -15.00
CA MET A 214 -28.47 -11.63 -15.93
C MET A 214 -28.91 -11.22 -17.35
N PRO A 215 -28.26 -11.77 -18.40
CA PRO A 215 -28.65 -11.50 -19.78
C PRO A 215 -29.98 -12.18 -20.15
N GLY A 216 -30.65 -11.67 -21.20
CA GLY A 216 -31.86 -12.25 -21.78
C GLY A 216 -33.18 -11.81 -21.14
N PHE A 217 -33.14 -10.95 -20.13
CA PHE A 217 -34.33 -10.36 -19.51
C PHE A 217 -34.83 -9.16 -20.31
N HIS A 218 -36.13 -8.90 -20.19
CA HIS A 218 -36.82 -7.86 -20.95
C HIS A 218 -37.06 -6.64 -20.08
N PHE A 219 -36.77 -5.45 -20.59
CA PHE A 219 -36.98 -4.20 -19.87
C PHE A 219 -37.79 -3.24 -20.71
N GLN A 220 -38.83 -2.67 -20.11
CA GLN A 220 -39.60 -1.58 -20.69
C GLN A 220 -39.04 -0.24 -20.23
N VAL A 221 -38.85 0.69 -21.15
CA VAL A 221 -38.52 2.08 -20.83
C VAL A 221 -39.78 2.77 -20.29
N ILE A 222 -39.74 3.15 -19.01
CA ILE A 222 -40.89 3.79 -18.33
C ILE A 222 -40.82 5.31 -18.33
N GLY A 223 -39.67 5.87 -18.71
CA GLY A 223 -39.50 7.30 -18.89
C GLY A 223 -38.04 7.72 -18.89
N GLN A 224 -37.81 8.99 -19.18
CA GLN A 224 -36.49 9.60 -19.24
C GLN A 224 -36.51 10.99 -18.61
N LEU A 225 -35.41 11.35 -17.95
CA LEU A 225 -35.14 12.72 -17.53
C LEU A 225 -33.99 13.27 -18.37
N PRO A 226 -34.20 14.39 -19.09
CA PRO A 226 -33.19 14.97 -19.96
C PRO A 226 -32.02 15.56 -19.18
N LEU A 227 -30.92 15.77 -19.90
CA LEU A 227 -29.61 16.27 -19.47
C LEU A 227 -29.65 17.47 -18.52
N LEU A 228 -29.58 17.20 -17.23
CA LEU A 228 -29.17 18.16 -16.19
C LEU A 228 -27.71 17.84 -15.83
N ASP A 229 -26.82 18.82 -15.85
CA ASP A 229 -25.39 18.66 -15.52
C ASP A 229 -24.68 17.55 -16.32
N ASP A 230 -24.91 17.48 -17.63
CA ASP A 230 -24.38 16.45 -18.54
C ASP A 230 -24.82 15.00 -18.22
N LEU A 231 -25.86 14.83 -17.39
CA LEU A 231 -26.45 13.53 -17.03
C LEU A 231 -27.86 13.32 -17.61
N THR A 232 -28.02 12.30 -18.45
CA THR A 232 -29.34 11.72 -18.80
C THR A 232 -29.70 10.61 -17.81
N THR A 233 -30.94 10.58 -17.32
CA THR A 233 -31.43 9.40 -16.56
C THR A 233 -32.48 8.65 -17.35
N ILE A 234 -32.28 7.36 -17.57
CA ILE A 234 -33.23 6.45 -18.22
C ILE A 234 -33.82 5.54 -17.15
N PHE A 235 -35.15 5.52 -17.08
CA PHE A 235 -35.88 4.67 -16.16
C PHE A 235 -36.37 3.45 -16.92
N ILE A 236 -35.96 2.28 -16.46
CA ILE A 236 -36.40 1.01 -17.05
C ILE A 236 -36.98 0.10 -15.97
N ARG A 237 -37.97 -0.69 -16.37
CA ARG A 237 -38.63 -1.69 -15.53
C ARG A 237 -38.54 -3.04 -16.19
N GLU A 238 -38.03 -4.02 -15.45
CA GLU A 238 -38.02 -5.40 -15.88
C GLU A 238 -39.45 -5.92 -16.09
N ILE A 239 -39.67 -6.63 -17.18
CA ILE A 239 -40.90 -7.37 -17.44
C ILE A 239 -40.72 -8.76 -16.85
N PRO A 240 -41.60 -9.21 -15.95
CA PRO A 240 -41.48 -10.53 -15.35
C PRO A 240 -41.37 -11.63 -16.41
N PRO A 241 -40.46 -12.61 -16.23
CA PRO A 241 -40.18 -13.62 -17.23
C PRO A 241 -41.40 -14.49 -17.51
N SER A 242 -41.64 -14.79 -18.79
CA SER A 242 -42.62 -15.80 -19.20
C SER A 242 -42.07 -17.22 -18.98
N SER A 243 -42.93 -18.25 -18.97
CA SER A 243 -42.55 -19.65 -18.69
C SER A 243 -41.49 -20.25 -19.65
N ASN A 244 -41.15 -19.55 -20.74
CA ASN A 244 -40.27 -20.03 -21.81
C ASN A 244 -38.93 -19.26 -21.90
N GLU A 245 -38.55 -18.48 -20.87
CA GLU A 245 -37.26 -17.78 -20.86
C GLU A 245 -36.09 -18.68 -20.42
N ILE A 246 -34.90 -18.38 -20.97
CA ILE A 246 -33.66 -19.19 -20.81
C ILE A 246 -33.22 -19.24 -19.35
N PHE A 247 -33.43 -18.15 -18.61
CA PHE A 247 -33.05 -18.01 -17.21
C PHE A 247 -34.33 -17.85 -16.37
N GLN A 248 -34.75 -18.93 -15.71
CA GLN A 248 -35.93 -18.88 -14.85
C GLN A 248 -35.57 -18.50 -13.40
N PRO A 249 -36.36 -17.65 -12.74
CA PRO A 249 -36.29 -17.51 -11.29
C PRO A 249 -36.69 -18.83 -10.63
N ILE A 250 -35.89 -19.34 -9.68
CA ILE A 250 -36.26 -20.53 -8.91
C ILE A 250 -37.59 -20.23 -8.19
N SER A 251 -38.63 -21.02 -8.50
CA SER A 251 -39.95 -20.90 -7.88
C SER A 251 -39.84 -21.08 -6.37
N SER A 252 -40.25 -20.05 -5.62
CA SER A 252 -40.24 -19.98 -4.16
C SER A 252 -41.20 -20.99 -3.53
N ASN A 253 -40.73 -22.21 -3.30
CA ASN A 253 -41.36 -23.17 -2.38
C ASN A 253 -40.59 -23.27 -1.06
N MET A 254 -40.16 -22.13 -0.51
CA MET A 254 -39.77 -22.06 0.90
C MET A 254 -40.36 -20.79 1.53
N THR A 255 -41.14 -21.00 2.58
CA THR A 255 -41.63 -19.98 3.50
C THR A 255 -40.46 -19.16 4.06
N GLN A 256 -40.15 -18.01 3.46
CA GLN A 256 -38.95 -17.21 3.73
C GLN A 256 -39.26 -15.77 4.19
N SER A 257 -39.94 -15.60 5.32
CA SER A 257 -39.78 -14.37 6.12
C SER A 257 -38.83 -14.60 7.29
N GLU A 258 -38.95 -15.72 8.01
CA GLU A 258 -38.12 -16.03 9.18
C GLU A 258 -36.68 -16.44 8.82
N SER A 259 -36.48 -17.14 7.70
CA SER A 259 -35.14 -17.55 7.24
C SER A 259 -34.36 -16.41 6.57
N ARG A 260 -35.04 -15.41 5.99
CA ARG A 260 -34.40 -14.26 5.33
C ARG A 260 -33.79 -13.28 6.34
N GLU A 261 -34.51 -12.99 7.44
CA GLU A 261 -33.96 -12.22 8.56
C GLU A 261 -32.90 -13.00 9.33
N GLN A 262 -33.04 -14.33 9.49
CA GLN A 262 -31.98 -15.16 10.08
C GLN A 262 -30.71 -15.18 9.22
N VAL A 263 -30.83 -15.23 7.90
CA VAL A 263 -29.70 -15.17 6.95
C VAL A 263 -29.01 -13.80 7.00
N LEU A 264 -29.76 -12.70 6.85
CA LEU A 264 -29.22 -11.34 6.88
C LEU A 264 -28.64 -10.98 8.27
N SER A 265 -29.25 -11.44 9.35
CA SER A 265 -28.73 -11.27 10.72
C SER A 265 -27.54 -12.16 11.02
N SER A 266 -27.45 -13.36 10.43
CA SER A 266 -26.28 -14.24 10.51
C SER A 266 -25.10 -13.67 9.72
N VAL A 267 -25.32 -13.06 8.55
CA VAL A 267 -24.29 -12.33 7.79
C VAL A 267 -23.76 -11.13 8.59
N LYS A 268 -24.65 -10.34 9.22
CA LYS A 268 -24.26 -9.24 10.14
C LYS A 268 -23.55 -9.74 11.43
N LYS A 269 -23.94 -10.90 11.97
CA LYS A 269 -23.26 -11.55 13.12
C LYS A 269 -21.92 -12.19 12.76
N ILE A 270 -21.74 -12.70 11.54
CA ILE A 270 -20.49 -13.31 11.06
C ILE A 270 -19.43 -12.23 10.82
N LYS A 271 -19.81 -11.07 10.23
CA LYS A 271 -18.93 -9.90 10.10
C LYS A 271 -18.42 -9.37 11.46
N SER A 272 -19.15 -9.62 12.56
CA SER A 272 -18.77 -9.13 13.90
C SER A 272 -18.16 -10.17 14.85
N ARG A 273 -18.25 -11.49 14.59
CA ARG A 273 -17.79 -12.53 15.54
C ARG A 273 -16.82 -13.60 15.02
N LYS A 274 -16.42 -13.62 13.74
CA LYS A 274 -15.42 -14.58 13.22
C LYS A 274 -14.06 -14.00 12.85
N THR A 275 -13.83 -12.70 13.04
CA THR A 275 -12.66 -11.99 12.48
C THR A 275 -11.36 -12.09 13.29
N PHE A 276 -11.36 -12.48 14.57
CA PHE A 276 -10.11 -12.41 15.38
C PHE A 276 -9.45 -13.75 15.74
N LYS A 277 -10.17 -14.87 15.79
CA LYS A 277 -9.58 -16.13 16.31
C LYS A 277 -8.95 -17.03 15.24
N HIS A 278 -9.34 -16.90 13.97
CA HIS A 278 -8.84 -17.77 12.90
C HIS A 278 -7.85 -17.06 11.95
N ALA A 279 -7.78 -15.73 11.96
CA ALA A 279 -6.68 -14.96 11.33
C ALA A 279 -5.32 -15.32 11.98
N ALA A 280 -5.28 -15.42 13.31
CA ALA A 280 -4.11 -15.83 14.07
C ALA A 280 -3.58 -17.25 13.70
N ASN A 281 -4.47 -18.18 13.33
CA ASN A 281 -4.08 -19.53 12.89
C ASN A 281 -3.78 -19.62 11.38
N ARG A 282 -4.31 -18.71 10.55
CA ARG A 282 -4.02 -18.61 9.10
C ARG A 282 -2.69 -17.92 8.80
N ILE A 283 -2.30 -16.90 9.56
CA ILE A 283 -0.98 -16.24 9.47
C ILE A 283 0.15 -17.27 9.69
N ARG A 284 -0.08 -18.24 10.58
CA ARG A 284 0.89 -19.31 10.89
C ARG A 284 1.14 -20.30 9.74
N LYS A 285 0.25 -20.39 8.75
CA LYS A 285 0.38 -21.31 7.58
C LYS A 285 0.58 -20.58 6.24
N MET A 286 0.32 -19.26 6.16
CA MET A 286 0.60 -18.42 4.98
C MET A 286 2.06 -17.93 4.87
N SER A 287 2.97 -18.38 5.74
CA SER A 287 4.42 -18.15 5.60
C SER A 287 5.08 -18.92 4.44
N LYS A 288 4.33 -19.68 3.63
CA LYS A 288 4.89 -20.56 2.60
C LYS A 288 4.80 -20.07 1.15
N ALA A 289 4.16 -18.94 0.85
CA ALA A 289 4.06 -18.45 -0.54
C ALA A 289 4.50 -16.99 -0.78
N ILE A 290 4.90 -16.24 0.25
CA ILE A 290 5.55 -14.93 0.10
C ILE A 290 6.68 -14.89 1.12
N HIS A 291 7.92 -14.77 0.68
CA HIS A 291 9.08 -14.83 1.58
C HIS A 291 9.24 -13.59 2.49
N PHE A 292 8.22 -12.76 2.74
CA PHE A 292 8.43 -11.44 3.39
C PHE A 292 7.31 -10.94 4.31
N CYS A 293 6.69 -11.84 5.07
CA CYS A 293 6.10 -11.48 6.36
C CYS A 293 6.60 -12.48 7.39
N SER A 294 7.65 -12.14 8.15
CA SER A 294 7.66 -12.62 9.54
C SER A 294 6.47 -11.94 10.22
N ASN A 295 5.82 -12.59 11.19
CA ASN A 295 4.47 -12.26 11.68
C ASN A 295 4.22 -10.80 12.15
N HIS A 296 5.22 -9.92 12.10
CA HIS A 296 5.13 -8.52 12.49
C HIS A 296 5.74 -7.52 11.49
N ILE A 297 6.21 -7.94 10.32
CA ILE A 297 6.91 -7.05 9.35
C ILE A 297 6.10 -6.93 8.06
N LEU A 298 5.80 -5.69 7.68
CA LEU A 298 5.27 -5.31 6.37
C LEU A 298 6.37 -4.60 5.56
N ASP A 299 7.02 -5.34 4.66
CA ASP A 299 8.04 -4.80 3.78
C ASP A 299 7.51 -4.53 2.36
N LEU A 300 7.48 -3.26 1.99
CA LEU A 300 7.08 -2.74 0.69
C LEU A 300 8.23 -2.02 -0.01
N SER A 301 9.46 -2.18 0.46
CA SER A 301 10.60 -1.45 -0.05
C SER A 301 10.85 -1.69 -1.55
N GLY A 302 11.23 -0.62 -2.25
CA GLY A 302 11.47 -0.64 -3.69
C GLY A 302 10.22 -0.83 -4.56
N ARG A 303 9.04 -0.99 -3.97
CA ARG A 303 7.80 -1.24 -4.71
C ARG A 303 7.16 0.07 -5.15
N LYS A 304 6.63 0.09 -6.37
CA LYS A 304 5.71 1.13 -6.83
C LYS A 304 4.32 0.86 -6.24
N CYS A 305 4.04 1.45 -5.09
CA CYS A 305 2.71 1.40 -4.50
C CYS A 305 1.85 2.54 -5.07
N SER A 306 0.66 2.22 -5.60
CA SER A 306 -0.31 3.20 -6.10
C SER A 306 -0.83 4.11 -4.98
N MET A 307 -1.41 5.26 -5.33
CA MET A 307 -2.08 6.11 -4.34
C MET A 307 -3.24 5.40 -3.65
N ASP A 308 -3.96 4.54 -4.38
CA ASP A 308 -5.09 3.79 -3.85
C ASP A 308 -4.65 2.74 -2.83
N PHE A 309 -3.47 2.14 -3.04
CA PHE A 309 -2.87 1.30 -2.01
C PHE A 309 -2.66 2.08 -0.70
N PHE A 310 -2.12 3.29 -0.76
CA PHE A 310 -1.94 4.11 0.44
C PHE A 310 -3.28 4.51 1.08
N LYS A 311 -4.26 4.92 0.28
CA LYS A 311 -5.55 5.40 0.79
C LYS A 311 -6.39 4.29 1.41
N PHE A 312 -6.46 3.13 0.76
CA PHE A 312 -7.44 2.10 1.11
C PHE A 312 -6.81 0.90 1.81
N ASN A 313 -5.57 0.55 1.46
CA ASN A 313 -4.99 -0.73 1.89
C ASN A 313 -3.91 -0.58 2.98
N LEU A 314 -3.26 0.58 3.10
CA LEU A 314 -2.14 0.73 4.04
C LEU A 314 -2.61 0.58 5.50
N ASN A 315 -3.73 1.22 5.87
CA ASN A 315 -4.30 1.07 7.21
C ASN A 315 -4.75 -0.36 7.50
N GLU A 316 -5.43 -1.01 6.55
CA GLU A 316 -5.91 -2.39 6.72
C GLU A 316 -4.76 -3.39 6.90
N ARG A 317 -3.65 -3.15 6.19
CA ARG A 317 -2.43 -3.97 6.33
C ARG A 317 -1.66 -3.66 7.61
N LEU A 318 -1.88 -2.50 8.23
CA LEU A 318 -1.31 -2.13 9.52
C LEU A 318 -2.25 -2.58 10.63
N THR A 319 -2.29 -3.90 10.81
CA THR A 319 -3.05 -4.58 11.86
C THR A 319 -2.37 -4.46 13.22
N GLU A 320 -3.02 -5.00 14.26
CA GLU A 320 -2.41 -5.08 15.61
C GLU A 320 -1.11 -5.89 15.63
N ASP A 321 -0.88 -6.74 14.63
CA ASP A 321 0.30 -7.61 14.58
C ASP A 321 1.49 -6.94 13.88
N VAL A 322 1.30 -5.94 13.01
CA VAL A 322 2.43 -5.30 12.31
C VAL A 322 3.15 -4.33 13.22
N THR A 323 4.42 -4.63 13.50
CA THR A 323 5.32 -3.80 14.30
C THR A 323 6.41 -3.14 13.47
N ILE A 324 6.72 -3.64 12.27
CA ILE A 324 7.74 -3.05 11.39
C ILE A 324 7.10 -2.72 10.05
N LEU A 325 7.19 -1.46 9.63
CA LEU A 325 6.76 -1.00 8.31
C LEU A 325 7.96 -0.48 7.52
N ASN A 326 8.28 -1.15 6.42
CA ASN A 326 9.33 -0.70 5.50
C ASN A 326 8.72 -0.17 4.19
N LEU A 327 8.81 1.15 4.00
CA LEU A 327 8.36 1.89 2.82
C LEU A 327 9.54 2.54 2.08
N SER A 328 10.76 2.05 2.28
CA SER A 328 11.94 2.64 1.63
C SER A 328 11.89 2.53 0.11
N LYS A 329 12.36 3.54 -0.63
CA LYS A 329 12.37 3.54 -2.12
C LYS A 329 10.98 3.30 -2.77
N THR A 330 9.89 3.80 -2.17
CA THR A 330 8.51 3.59 -2.68
C THR A 330 7.92 4.81 -3.42
N SER A 331 8.76 5.81 -3.71
CA SER A 331 8.35 7.07 -4.35
C SER A 331 7.22 7.75 -3.57
N LEU A 332 7.45 7.99 -2.27
CA LEU A 332 6.49 8.68 -1.41
C LEU A 332 6.33 10.14 -1.87
N THR A 333 5.14 10.47 -2.38
CA THR A 333 4.71 11.84 -2.66
C THR A 333 4.24 12.51 -1.37
N LYS A 334 4.04 13.84 -1.41
CA LYS A 334 3.50 14.60 -0.28
C LYS A 334 2.17 14.03 0.23
N GLU A 335 1.28 13.63 -0.68
CA GLU A 335 0.00 13.01 -0.33
C GLU A 335 0.16 11.65 0.35
N LYS A 336 1.10 10.81 -0.08
CA LYS A 336 1.40 9.54 0.59
C LYS A 336 1.92 9.77 2.01
N ILE A 337 2.78 10.77 2.21
CA ILE A 337 3.29 11.14 3.54
C ILE A 337 2.17 11.64 4.45
N LYS A 338 1.21 12.41 3.92
CA LYS A 338 0.03 12.84 4.68
C LYS A 338 -0.81 11.65 5.16
N ILE A 339 -0.98 10.64 4.31
CA ILE A 339 -1.68 9.40 4.69
C ILE A 339 -0.88 8.64 5.76
N ILE A 340 0.44 8.48 5.59
CA ILE A 340 1.30 7.87 6.61
C ILE A 340 1.20 8.63 7.95
N ALA A 341 1.17 9.95 7.92
CA ALA A 341 0.98 10.76 9.12
C ALA A 341 -0.36 10.49 9.81
N GLN A 342 -1.45 10.31 9.06
CA GLN A 342 -2.77 9.94 9.60
C GLN A 342 -2.76 8.54 10.20
N VAL A 343 -2.17 7.58 9.48
CA VAL A 343 -1.98 6.19 9.93
C VAL A 343 -1.23 6.15 11.27
N LEU A 344 -0.14 6.90 11.41
CA LEU A 344 0.67 6.95 12.62
C LEU A 344 -0.04 7.53 13.84
N GLN A 345 -1.08 8.35 13.64
CA GLN A 345 -1.90 8.86 14.74
C GLN A 345 -2.83 7.80 15.31
N ALA A 346 -3.35 6.91 14.47
CA ALA A 346 -4.29 5.86 14.85
C ALA A 346 -3.60 4.55 15.25
N ASN A 347 -2.44 4.25 14.64
CA ASN A 347 -1.74 3.01 14.86
C ASN A 347 -1.00 2.99 16.22
N SER A 348 -1.19 1.89 16.96
CA SER A 348 -0.65 1.68 18.30
C SER A 348 0.29 0.47 18.40
N THR A 349 0.72 -0.06 17.26
CA THR A 349 1.46 -1.34 17.18
C THR A 349 2.82 -1.23 16.50
N LEU A 350 3.01 -0.24 15.62
CA LEU A 350 4.27 0.02 14.96
C LEU A 350 5.38 0.42 15.94
N ILE A 351 6.45 -0.36 15.90
CA ILE A 351 7.71 -0.22 16.63
C ILE A 351 8.80 0.34 15.71
N GLU A 352 8.82 -0.03 14.43
CA GLU A 352 9.79 0.45 13.47
C GLU A 352 9.13 0.96 12.19
N LEU A 353 9.57 2.13 11.74
CA LEU A 353 9.13 2.74 10.49
C LEU A 353 10.34 3.15 9.65
N ASN A 354 10.44 2.58 8.46
CA ASN A 354 11.47 2.91 7.49
C ASN A 354 10.88 3.65 6.29
N LEU A 355 11.22 4.93 6.15
CA LEU A 355 10.84 5.81 5.04
C LEU A 355 12.03 6.20 4.15
N SER A 356 13.18 5.55 4.32
CA SER A 356 14.43 5.94 3.67
C SER A 356 14.37 5.96 2.14
N TYR A 357 15.27 6.71 1.50
CA TYR A 357 15.35 6.83 0.04
C TYR A 357 14.04 7.27 -0.63
N ASN A 358 13.29 8.17 0.02
CA ASN A 358 12.10 8.81 -0.53
C ASN A 358 12.25 10.33 -0.48
N SER A 359 11.67 11.07 -1.43
CA SER A 359 11.78 12.54 -1.44
C SER A 359 10.79 13.20 -0.48
N ILE A 360 10.95 12.99 0.83
CA ILE A 360 10.05 13.53 1.88
C ILE A 360 10.18 15.05 1.98
N GLY A 361 11.43 15.54 2.05
CA GLY A 361 11.74 16.96 2.21
C GLY A 361 11.24 17.58 3.52
N ASN A 362 11.50 18.88 3.70
CA ASN A 362 11.10 19.61 4.91
C ASN A 362 9.58 19.55 5.17
N PHE A 363 8.79 19.73 4.11
CA PHE A 363 7.32 19.70 4.21
C PHE A 363 6.77 18.33 4.62
N GLY A 364 7.33 17.24 4.07
CA GLY A 364 6.94 15.91 4.49
C GLY A 364 7.32 15.65 5.95
N CYS A 365 8.48 16.14 6.39
CA CYS A 365 8.90 16.06 7.79
C CYS A 365 7.94 16.81 8.72
N SER A 366 7.50 18.01 8.34
CA SER A 366 6.56 18.79 9.15
C SER A 366 5.19 18.10 9.31
N LEU A 367 4.75 17.33 8.29
CA LEU A 367 3.52 16.53 8.39
C LEU A 367 3.63 15.38 9.39
N LEU A 368 4.84 14.84 9.58
CA LEU A 368 5.11 13.75 10.52
C LEU A 368 5.26 14.24 11.97
N THR A 369 5.49 15.53 12.20
CA THR A 369 5.76 16.12 13.52
C THR A 369 4.69 15.80 14.55
N HIS A 370 3.45 16.23 14.33
CA HIS A 370 2.38 16.05 15.31
C HIS A 370 2.03 14.56 15.58
N PRO A 371 1.90 13.68 14.57
CA PRO A 371 1.75 12.24 14.78
C PRO A 371 2.85 11.65 15.65
N LEU A 372 4.11 11.94 15.33
CA LEU A 372 5.25 11.34 16.01
C LEU A 372 5.44 11.89 17.42
N GLN A 373 5.10 13.15 17.70
CA GLN A 373 5.09 13.68 19.07
C GLN A 373 4.17 12.90 20.01
N LYS A 374 3.03 12.41 19.50
CA LYS A 374 2.02 11.69 20.28
C LYS A 374 2.21 10.17 20.27
N ASN A 375 2.96 9.64 19.31
CA ASN A 375 3.17 8.21 19.17
C ASN A 375 4.02 7.67 20.33
N ARG A 376 3.53 6.64 21.02
CA ARG A 376 4.18 6.06 22.22
C ARG A 376 4.77 4.67 21.99
N LYS A 377 4.77 4.21 20.75
CA LYS A 377 5.06 2.81 20.39
C LYS A 377 6.24 2.69 19.45
N LEU A 378 6.41 3.68 18.57
CA LEU A 378 7.51 3.73 17.64
C LEU A 378 8.84 3.93 18.39
N ILE A 379 9.72 2.96 18.25
CA ILE A 379 11.07 2.92 18.83
C ILE A 379 12.12 3.32 17.78
N THR A 380 11.92 2.93 16.52
CA THR A 380 12.87 3.18 15.43
C THR A 380 12.22 3.95 14.29
N LEU A 381 12.85 5.06 13.88
CA LEU A 381 12.46 5.83 12.71
C LEU A 381 13.65 6.00 11.77
N ASN A 382 13.48 5.57 10.52
CA ASN A 382 14.50 5.71 9.48
C ASN A 382 14.07 6.69 8.39
N LEU A 383 14.76 7.83 8.34
CA LEU A 383 14.62 8.93 7.38
C LEU A 383 15.92 9.13 6.57
N TYR A 384 16.72 8.08 6.42
CA TYR A 384 17.96 8.12 5.66
C TYR A 384 17.71 8.48 4.19
N ASN A 385 18.47 9.41 3.64
CA ASN A 385 18.32 9.90 2.25
C ASN A 385 16.89 10.32 1.93
N THR A 386 16.36 11.30 2.68
CA THR A 386 15.00 11.80 2.49
C THR A 386 14.89 13.28 2.11
N LYS A 387 16.02 13.88 1.69
CA LYS A 387 16.15 15.29 1.27
C LYS A 387 15.77 16.28 2.38
N LEU A 388 16.07 15.95 3.64
CA LEU A 388 15.90 16.86 4.77
C LEU A 388 17.01 17.90 4.78
N SER A 389 16.66 19.14 5.14
CA SER A 389 17.63 20.23 5.33
C SER A 389 17.66 20.68 6.80
N SER A 390 18.47 21.71 7.10
CA SER A 390 18.53 22.32 8.44
C SER A 390 17.17 22.75 9.00
N ASP A 391 16.22 23.16 8.15
CA ASP A 391 14.88 23.56 8.62
C ASP A 391 14.09 22.38 9.17
N ALA A 392 14.19 21.21 8.53
CA ALA A 392 13.54 19.99 9.02
C ALA A 392 14.08 19.55 10.38
N ALA A 393 15.32 19.93 10.73
CA ALA A 393 15.91 19.64 12.03
C ALA A 393 15.13 20.31 13.18
N GLN A 394 14.49 21.45 12.95
CA GLN A 394 13.63 22.08 13.96
C GLN A 394 12.39 21.24 14.24
N ASP A 395 11.77 20.68 13.21
CA ASP A 395 10.61 19.83 13.36
C ASP A 395 10.96 18.47 13.99
N LEU A 396 12.13 17.92 13.66
CA LEU A 396 12.68 16.74 14.35
C LEU A 396 12.98 17.02 15.81
N SER A 397 13.57 18.18 16.13
CA SER A 397 13.83 18.62 17.50
C SER A 397 12.54 18.70 18.32
N LYS A 398 11.46 19.24 17.73
CA LYS A 398 10.13 19.23 18.35
C LYS A 398 9.59 17.81 18.55
N ILE A 399 9.86 16.86 17.67
CA ILE A 399 9.46 15.46 17.88
C ILE A 399 10.21 14.91 19.11
N LEU A 400 11.53 15.06 19.15
CA LEU A 400 12.39 14.52 20.20
C LEU A 400 12.14 15.16 21.58
N MET A 401 11.67 16.41 21.60
CA MET A 401 11.30 17.08 22.85
C MET A 401 10.08 16.46 23.55
N PHE A 402 9.12 15.92 22.78
CA PHE A 402 7.85 15.39 23.34
C PHE A 402 7.74 13.87 23.25
N ASN A 403 8.48 13.22 22.35
CA ASN A 403 8.49 11.77 22.20
C ASN A 403 9.74 11.18 22.86
N HIS A 404 9.54 10.59 24.04
CA HIS A 404 10.58 9.89 24.80
C HIS A 404 10.57 8.36 24.57
N HIS A 405 9.73 7.85 23.67
CA HIS A 405 9.64 6.44 23.31
C HIS A 405 10.52 6.08 22.12
N LEU A 406 10.78 7.04 21.23
CA LEU A 406 11.72 6.87 20.12
C LEU A 406 13.14 6.71 20.68
N GLN A 407 13.81 5.62 20.32
CA GLN A 407 15.16 5.29 20.78
C GLN A 407 16.18 5.27 19.64
N SER A 408 15.76 5.05 18.40
CA SER A 408 16.66 4.98 17.25
C SER A 408 16.18 5.91 16.13
N LEU A 409 17.07 6.80 15.68
CA LEU A 409 16.78 7.76 14.62
C LEU A 409 17.89 7.76 13.56
N HIS A 410 17.51 7.47 12.32
CA HIS A 410 18.40 7.52 11.17
C HIS A 410 18.10 8.72 10.28
N LEU A 411 19.08 9.59 10.11
CA LEU A 411 19.05 10.83 9.33
C LEU A 411 20.23 10.94 8.35
N GLY A 412 20.95 9.84 8.11
CA GLY A 412 22.10 9.84 7.22
C GLY A 412 21.76 10.25 5.79
N VAL A 413 22.74 10.78 5.04
CA VAL A 413 22.61 11.23 3.64
C VAL A 413 21.48 12.27 3.49
N ASN A 414 21.49 13.29 4.33
CA ASN A 414 20.60 14.45 4.19
C ASN A 414 21.46 15.73 4.10
N ALA A 415 20.83 16.90 4.20
CA ALA A 415 21.50 18.21 4.14
C ALA A 415 21.30 18.98 5.44
N LEU A 416 21.41 18.32 6.60
CA LEU A 416 21.19 18.96 7.90
C LEU A 416 22.19 20.09 8.17
N SER A 417 23.45 19.96 7.73
CA SER A 417 24.53 20.93 7.96
C SER A 417 24.81 21.22 9.45
N ASN A 418 25.76 22.12 9.72
CA ASN A 418 26.05 22.59 11.07
C ASN A 418 24.84 23.23 11.75
N LEU A 419 24.02 23.95 10.97
CA LEU A 419 22.84 24.63 11.50
C LEU A 419 21.77 23.63 11.94
N GLY A 420 21.61 22.52 11.22
CA GLY A 420 20.73 21.44 11.63
C GLY A 420 21.19 20.78 12.93
N MET A 421 22.50 20.67 13.18
CA MET A 421 23.01 20.16 14.47
C MET A 421 22.65 21.06 15.63
N LYS A 422 22.75 22.38 15.45
CA LYS A 422 22.30 23.35 16.45
C LYS A 422 20.82 23.18 16.81
N TYR A 423 19.97 22.88 15.84
CA TYR A 423 18.52 22.72 16.09
C TYR A 423 18.16 21.34 16.62
N LEU A 424 18.75 20.29 16.05
CA LEU A 424 18.41 18.91 16.37
C LEU A 424 18.86 18.55 17.78
N LEU A 425 20.10 18.87 18.14
CA LEU A 425 20.76 18.43 19.37
C LEU A 425 20.38 19.34 20.54
N ASN A 426 19.49 18.86 21.39
CA ASN A 426 19.10 19.53 22.63
C ASN A 426 19.14 18.54 23.81
N ASP A 427 19.06 19.07 25.03
CA ASP A 427 19.22 18.28 26.27
C ASP A 427 18.06 17.30 26.54
N GLN A 428 16.95 17.41 25.79
CA GLN A 428 15.76 16.57 25.98
C GLN A 428 15.82 15.26 25.18
N ILE A 429 16.83 15.07 24.32
CA ILE A 429 16.97 13.85 23.52
C ILE A 429 17.19 12.62 24.41
N GLN A 430 16.33 11.62 24.25
CA GLN A 430 16.39 10.32 24.96
C GLN A 430 16.79 9.15 24.05
N LEU A 431 17.32 9.44 22.86
CA LEU A 431 17.73 8.41 21.88
C LEU A 431 18.88 7.56 22.42
N GLN A 432 18.88 6.28 22.05
CA GLN A 432 20.00 5.35 22.25
C GLN A 432 20.87 5.21 20.99
N TYR A 433 20.29 5.42 19.80
CA TYR A 433 21.01 5.39 18.53
C TYR A 433 20.68 6.62 17.69
N LEU A 434 21.70 7.30 17.20
CA LEU A 434 21.58 8.42 16.26
C LEU A 434 22.54 8.24 15.09
N ASN A 435 21.98 8.25 13.88
CA ASN A 435 22.77 8.28 12.65
C ASN A 435 22.54 9.58 11.90
N ILE A 436 23.59 10.36 11.75
CA ILE A 436 23.64 11.65 11.04
C ILE A 436 24.81 11.66 10.05
N CYS A 437 25.19 10.50 9.53
CA CYS A 437 26.27 10.37 8.54
C CYS A 437 25.96 11.16 7.24
N CYS A 438 26.97 11.58 6.49
CA CYS A 438 26.81 12.26 5.20
C CYS A 438 25.84 13.45 5.21
N ASN A 439 25.97 14.36 6.19
CA ASN A 439 25.09 15.52 6.38
C ASN A 439 25.76 16.89 6.21
N ARG A 440 27.00 16.90 5.70
CA ARG A 440 27.83 18.12 5.53
C ARG A 440 28.11 18.82 6.86
N ILE A 441 28.36 18.02 7.90
CA ILE A 441 28.73 18.51 9.24
C ILE A 441 30.25 18.70 9.25
N ASN A 442 30.73 19.89 9.58
CA ASN A 442 32.15 20.15 9.78
C ASN A 442 32.46 20.49 11.24
N GLN A 443 33.70 20.90 11.51
CA GLN A 443 34.17 21.31 12.84
C GLN A 443 33.23 22.26 13.60
N HIS A 444 32.46 23.12 12.93
CA HIS A 444 31.48 24.00 13.60
C HIS A 444 30.25 23.24 14.09
N GLY A 445 29.76 22.25 13.33
CA GLY A 445 28.69 21.37 13.80
C GLY A 445 29.15 20.44 14.93
N CYS A 446 30.42 20.07 14.94
CA CYS A 446 31.04 19.29 16.01
C CYS A 446 30.96 19.99 17.38
N ILE A 447 30.94 21.33 17.43
CA ILE A 447 30.77 22.09 18.68
C ILE A 447 29.44 21.72 19.34
N HIS A 448 28.36 21.65 18.57
CA HIS A 448 27.03 21.27 19.07
C HIS A 448 26.97 19.79 19.47
N LEU A 449 27.65 18.91 18.73
CA LEU A 449 27.78 17.51 19.12
C LEU A 449 28.52 17.35 20.45
N ALA A 450 29.63 18.04 20.64
CA ALA A 450 30.40 17.98 21.87
C ALA A 450 29.60 18.47 23.08
N GLN A 451 28.94 19.62 22.96
CA GLN A 451 28.05 20.16 24.00
C GLN A 451 26.93 19.18 24.37
N PHE A 452 26.32 18.54 23.36
CA PHE A 452 25.30 17.53 23.57
C PHE A 452 25.85 16.29 24.27
N LEU A 453 26.97 15.74 23.80
CA LEU A 453 27.59 14.54 24.37
C LEU A 453 28.06 14.74 25.81
N GLU A 454 28.50 15.95 26.15
CA GLU A 454 28.93 16.30 27.51
C GLU A 454 27.80 16.11 28.54
N HIS A 455 26.54 16.34 28.16
CA HIS A 455 25.38 16.30 29.05
C HIS A 455 24.45 15.11 28.82
N ASN A 456 24.45 14.54 27.61
CA ASN A 456 23.58 13.41 27.30
C ASN A 456 24.02 12.15 28.05
N ARG A 457 23.05 11.42 28.59
CA ARG A 457 23.24 10.18 29.37
C ARG A 457 22.38 9.03 28.85
N THR A 458 22.00 9.07 27.58
CA THR A 458 21.09 8.08 26.97
C THR A 458 21.64 7.48 25.69
N LEU A 459 22.38 8.26 24.91
CA LEU A 459 22.94 7.85 23.63
C LEU A 459 24.05 6.84 23.86
N LYS A 460 23.90 5.69 23.19
CA LYS A 460 24.83 4.57 23.22
C LYS A 460 25.61 4.45 21.92
N GLN A 461 25.01 4.85 20.80
CA GLN A 461 25.61 4.69 19.48
C GLN A 461 25.42 5.97 18.65
N LEU A 462 26.52 6.46 18.07
CA LEU A 462 26.53 7.65 17.23
C LEU A 462 27.28 7.36 15.93
N ASP A 463 26.60 7.56 14.79
CA ASP A 463 27.21 7.50 13.47
C ASP A 463 27.22 8.89 12.82
N ILE A 464 28.43 9.42 12.65
CA ILE A 464 28.71 10.73 12.06
C ILE A 464 29.64 10.62 10.85
N GLY A 465 29.82 9.42 10.28
CA GLY A 465 30.71 9.19 9.14
C GLY A 465 30.33 9.95 7.88
N GLY A 466 31.24 10.05 6.91
CA GLY A 466 31.03 10.73 5.63
C GLY A 466 30.79 12.25 5.75
N ASN A 467 31.15 12.85 6.89
CA ASN A 467 31.06 14.27 7.16
C ASN A 467 32.47 14.90 7.15
N PRO A 468 32.66 16.14 6.66
CA PRO A 468 33.96 16.82 6.67
C PRO A 468 34.35 17.31 8.07
N ILE A 469 34.51 16.38 9.02
CA ILE A 469 34.78 16.66 10.43
C ILE A 469 36.22 17.16 10.64
N GLU A 470 37.18 16.52 9.96
CA GLU A 470 38.61 16.81 10.05
C GLU A 470 39.17 16.68 11.48
N ASP A 471 40.47 16.90 11.65
CA ASP A 471 41.15 16.69 12.94
C ASP A 471 40.62 17.62 14.05
N ASN A 472 40.29 18.87 13.71
CA ASN A 472 39.73 19.81 14.68
C ASN A 472 38.34 19.40 15.16
N GLY A 473 37.46 18.95 14.24
CA GLY A 473 36.13 18.47 14.62
C GLY A 473 36.21 17.23 15.50
N MET A 474 37.14 16.32 15.20
CA MET A 474 37.40 15.15 16.04
C MET A 474 37.88 15.57 17.44
N LYS A 475 38.83 16.51 17.54
CA LYS A 475 39.30 17.07 18.82
C LYS A 475 38.14 17.62 19.65
N ILE A 476 37.23 18.38 19.02
CA ILE A 476 36.06 18.95 19.68
C ILE A 476 35.12 17.85 20.20
N ILE A 477 34.79 16.84 19.38
CA ILE A 477 33.92 15.72 19.78
C ILE A 477 34.52 14.96 20.96
N PHE A 478 35.81 14.62 20.89
CA PHE A 478 36.50 13.86 21.93
C PHE A 478 36.56 14.64 23.25
N ASN A 479 36.71 15.97 23.22
CA ASN A 479 36.62 16.79 24.44
C ASN A 479 35.22 16.71 25.09
N GLY A 480 34.15 16.68 24.29
CA GLY A 480 32.78 16.49 24.82
C GLY A 480 32.52 15.10 25.40
N LEU A 481 33.37 14.12 25.05
CA LEU A 481 33.25 12.75 25.55
C LEU A 481 33.98 12.49 26.86
N ILE A 482 34.86 13.38 27.32
CA ILE A 482 35.69 13.16 28.53
C ILE A 482 34.86 12.67 29.73
N ASN A 483 33.66 13.24 29.93
CA ASN A 483 32.75 12.88 31.03
C ASN A 483 31.51 12.11 30.56
N ASN A 484 31.51 11.60 29.32
CA ASN A 484 30.39 10.82 28.81
C ASN A 484 30.50 9.36 29.25
N GLU A 485 29.49 8.87 29.94
CA GLU A 485 29.49 7.53 30.53
C GLU A 485 28.55 6.56 29.80
N THR A 486 28.02 6.92 28.63
CA THR A 486 26.95 6.14 27.98
C THR A 486 27.25 5.75 26.55
N LEU A 487 28.07 6.52 25.83
CA LEU A 487 28.42 6.24 24.45
C LEU A 487 29.38 5.04 24.40
N ILE A 488 28.95 3.99 23.70
CA ILE A 488 29.70 2.74 23.55
C ILE A 488 30.22 2.54 22.12
N ASP A 489 29.60 3.15 21.11
CA ASP A 489 29.95 3.00 19.69
C ASP A 489 29.94 4.36 19.01
N LEU A 490 31.11 4.77 18.50
CA LEU A 490 31.29 6.01 17.76
C LEU A 490 31.87 5.72 16.38
N ARG A 491 31.13 6.11 15.33
CA ARG A 491 31.54 5.92 13.94
C ARG A 491 31.85 7.23 13.24
N MET A 492 33.07 7.34 12.75
CA MET A 492 33.69 8.49 12.09
C MET A 492 34.40 8.06 10.79
N TRP A 493 33.81 7.12 10.05
CA TRP A 493 34.33 6.67 8.76
C TRP A 493 34.29 7.81 7.72
N HIS A 494 35.22 7.86 6.78
CA HIS A 494 35.35 8.90 5.73
C HIS A 494 35.17 10.35 6.25
N CYS A 495 35.83 10.68 7.36
CA CYS A 495 35.73 11.99 8.03
C CYS A 495 36.92 12.94 7.79
N GLN A 496 37.85 12.55 6.90
CA GLN A 496 39.07 13.30 6.57
C GLN A 496 40.03 13.48 7.77
N ILE A 497 40.06 12.49 8.67
CA ILE A 497 40.93 12.50 9.85
C ILE A 497 42.35 12.06 9.46
N THR A 498 43.36 12.78 9.93
CA THR A 498 44.78 12.51 9.70
C THR A 498 45.55 12.30 11.01
N ASP A 499 45.22 13.08 12.05
CA ASP A 499 45.91 13.16 13.34
C ASP A 499 45.10 12.44 14.41
N PHE A 500 45.56 11.26 14.82
CA PHE A 500 44.90 10.44 15.84
C PHE A 500 45.36 10.77 17.27
N GLN A 501 46.19 11.80 17.47
CA GLN A 501 46.88 12.02 18.73
C GLN A 501 45.94 12.35 19.90
N ILE A 502 44.87 13.09 19.65
CA ILE A 502 43.91 13.49 20.69
C ILE A 502 43.22 12.29 21.35
N ILE A 503 43.11 11.19 20.60
CA ILE A 503 42.42 9.99 21.02
C ILE A 503 43.16 9.29 22.16
N TYR A 504 44.51 9.37 22.19
CA TYR A 504 45.32 8.78 23.26
C TYR A 504 44.99 9.39 24.62
N ASN A 505 44.91 10.73 24.69
CA ASN A 505 44.60 11.43 25.93
C ASN A 505 43.17 11.13 26.42
N LEU A 506 42.22 10.97 25.49
CA LEU A 506 40.85 10.62 25.87
C LEU A 506 40.79 9.21 26.44
N PHE A 507 41.43 8.23 25.81
CA PHE A 507 41.27 6.85 26.24
C PHE A 507 42.05 6.47 27.51
N GLU A 508 43.01 7.27 27.95
CA GLU A 508 43.54 7.13 29.32
C GLU A 508 42.45 7.37 30.37
N THR A 509 41.43 8.18 30.05
CA THR A 509 40.39 8.61 31.00
C THR A 509 39.01 8.04 30.73
N HIS A 510 38.72 7.67 29.48
CA HIS A 510 37.38 7.27 29.02
C HIS A 510 37.17 5.75 29.12
N SER A 511 36.16 5.34 29.89
CA SER A 511 35.97 3.93 30.29
C SER A 511 34.80 3.20 29.62
N THR A 512 34.01 3.86 28.78
CA THR A 512 32.73 3.30 28.29
C THR A 512 32.70 2.97 26.79
N LEU A 513 33.52 3.65 25.97
CA LEU A 513 33.65 3.37 24.54
C LEU A 513 34.20 1.96 24.30
N LYS A 514 33.44 1.18 23.54
CA LYS A 514 33.75 -0.21 23.15
C LYS A 514 34.08 -0.34 21.68
N GLN A 515 33.49 0.49 20.83
CA GLN A 515 33.66 0.40 19.38
C GLN A 515 33.99 1.76 18.78
N LEU A 516 34.97 1.73 17.88
CA LEU A 516 35.35 2.87 17.06
C LEU A 516 35.41 2.46 15.60
N ASP A 517 34.87 3.31 14.74
CA ASP A 517 34.98 3.15 13.30
C ASP A 517 35.63 4.38 12.65
N PHE A 518 36.83 4.18 12.11
CA PHE A 518 37.63 5.17 11.40
C PHE A 518 37.94 4.72 9.97
N GLU A 519 37.12 3.84 9.40
CA GLU A 519 37.27 3.41 8.01
C GLU A 519 37.43 4.59 7.05
N GLY A 520 38.31 4.48 6.05
CA GLY A 520 38.33 5.42 4.94
C GLY A 520 38.82 6.83 5.29
N ASN A 521 39.60 6.97 6.37
CA ASN A 521 40.29 8.20 6.75
C ASN A 521 41.71 8.24 6.15
N GLN A 522 42.54 9.17 6.64
CA GLN A 522 43.91 9.40 6.16
C GLN A 522 44.95 9.11 7.25
N ILE A 523 44.64 8.18 8.15
CA ILE A 523 45.51 7.78 9.25
C ILE A 523 46.74 7.07 8.69
N THR A 524 47.92 7.43 9.19
CA THR A 524 49.22 6.92 8.73
C THR A 524 49.88 6.00 9.76
N ASP A 525 50.89 5.25 9.32
CA ASP A 525 51.71 4.36 10.15
C ASP A 525 52.18 4.96 11.48
N VAL A 526 52.55 6.25 11.50
CA VAL A 526 53.05 6.94 12.70
C VAL A 526 51.98 6.97 13.80
N HIS A 527 50.76 7.40 13.45
CA HIS A 527 49.64 7.46 14.39
C HIS A 527 49.11 6.04 14.72
N THR A 528 49.19 5.12 13.77
CA THR A 528 48.81 3.73 14.00
C THR A 528 49.74 3.03 15.00
N GLN A 529 51.05 3.28 14.95
CA GLN A 529 52.00 2.72 15.93
C GLN A 529 51.75 3.25 17.35
N LEU A 530 51.44 4.54 17.49
CA LEU A 530 51.04 5.11 18.78
C LEU A 530 49.75 4.47 19.31
N LEU A 531 48.79 4.21 18.43
CA LEU A 531 47.57 3.48 18.79
C LEU A 531 47.85 2.06 19.29
N ILE A 532 48.78 1.31 18.67
CA ILE A 532 49.18 -0.03 19.15
C ILE A 532 49.64 0.03 20.62
N SER A 533 50.55 0.95 20.95
CA SER A 533 51.06 1.10 22.32
C SER A 533 49.97 1.46 23.33
N PHE A 534 48.93 2.16 22.86
CA PHE A 534 47.78 2.51 23.66
C PHE A 534 46.84 1.30 23.88
N LEU A 535 46.55 0.53 22.84
CA LEU A 535 45.66 -0.62 22.89
C LEU A 535 46.17 -1.72 23.85
N GLU A 536 47.49 -1.81 24.07
CA GLU A 536 48.08 -2.70 25.08
C GLU A 536 47.60 -2.40 26.52
N ASN A 537 47.25 -1.14 26.82
CA ASN A 537 46.84 -0.70 28.15
C ASN A 537 45.32 -0.44 28.26
N ASN A 538 44.61 -0.40 27.12
CA ASN A 538 43.17 -0.18 27.10
C ASN A 538 42.41 -1.43 27.59
N LYS A 539 41.36 -1.22 28.38
CA LYS A 539 40.55 -2.30 28.98
C LYS A 539 39.10 -2.35 28.51
N THR A 540 38.70 -1.44 27.63
CA THR A 540 37.28 -1.11 27.39
C THR A 540 36.91 -1.24 25.93
N LEU A 541 37.83 -0.90 25.02
CA LEU A 541 37.66 -1.00 23.58
C LEU A 541 37.71 -2.47 23.15
N GLU A 542 36.65 -2.91 22.51
CA GLU A 542 36.45 -4.27 22.02
C GLU A 542 36.66 -4.35 20.50
N ARG A 543 36.41 -3.26 19.76
CA ARG A 543 36.50 -3.22 18.30
C ARG A 543 37.01 -1.89 17.77
N ILE A 544 37.90 -1.96 16.79
CA ILE A 544 38.33 -0.79 16.02
C ILE A 544 38.43 -1.11 14.52
N ASN A 545 37.81 -0.27 13.70
CA ASN A 545 37.89 -0.34 12.24
C ASN A 545 38.82 0.76 11.72
N LEU A 546 39.93 0.35 11.11
CA LEU A 546 40.94 1.19 10.47
C LEU A 546 41.07 0.87 8.97
N SER A 547 40.15 0.10 8.40
CA SER A 547 40.18 -0.25 6.98
C SER A 547 40.21 1.00 6.09
N HIS A 548 40.76 0.86 4.89
CA HIS A 548 40.82 1.96 3.91
C HIS A 548 41.54 3.23 4.41
N ASN A 549 42.51 3.10 5.32
CA ASN A 549 43.45 4.17 5.72
C ASN A 549 44.81 4.06 5.01
N ARG A 550 45.74 4.97 5.30
CA ARG A 550 47.11 5.00 4.74
C ARG A 550 48.09 4.21 5.62
N ILE A 551 47.73 2.96 5.91
CA ILE A 551 48.50 2.05 6.78
C ILE A 551 49.21 1.01 5.92
N SER A 552 50.53 0.88 6.07
CA SER A 552 51.34 -0.11 5.37
C SER A 552 51.12 -1.52 5.91
N ASP A 553 51.29 -2.53 5.05
CA ASP A 553 51.10 -3.94 5.42
C ASP A 553 51.93 -4.35 6.64
N LYS A 554 53.14 -3.82 6.78
CA LYS A 554 54.01 -4.04 7.95
C LYS A 554 53.35 -3.62 9.26
N VAL A 555 52.69 -2.45 9.28
CA VAL A 555 51.99 -1.97 10.47
C VAL A 555 50.69 -2.74 10.70
N LYS A 556 50.00 -3.16 9.63
CA LYS A 556 48.82 -4.04 9.73
C LYS A 556 49.15 -5.38 10.40
N GLU A 557 50.25 -6.01 10.01
CA GLU A 557 50.73 -7.25 10.65
C GLU A 557 51.02 -7.04 12.14
N THR A 558 51.64 -5.90 12.49
CA THR A 558 51.94 -5.57 13.90
C THR A 558 50.65 -5.37 14.71
N LEU A 559 49.64 -4.70 14.14
CA LEU A 559 48.32 -4.53 14.77
C LEU A 559 47.62 -5.86 15.02
N GLN A 560 47.63 -6.79 14.06
CA GLN A 560 46.93 -8.08 14.17
C GLN A 560 47.47 -8.97 15.31
N LEU A 561 48.70 -8.71 15.76
CA LEU A 561 49.33 -9.40 16.89
C LEU A 561 48.90 -8.83 18.25
N THR A 562 48.18 -7.71 18.29
CA THR A 562 47.65 -7.16 19.56
C THR A 562 46.47 -8.01 20.02
N ASN A 563 46.70 -8.81 21.07
CA ASN A 563 45.68 -9.70 21.63
C ASN A 563 44.65 -8.88 22.42
N ASN A 564 43.37 -9.20 22.22
CA ASN A 564 42.16 -8.76 22.95
C ASN A 564 41.21 -7.78 22.25
N ILE A 565 41.52 -7.27 21.04
CA ILE A 565 40.64 -6.32 20.33
C ILE A 565 40.33 -6.81 18.91
N SER A 566 39.06 -6.75 18.52
CA SER A 566 38.62 -7.03 17.15
C SER A 566 39.05 -5.90 16.22
N LEU A 567 40.11 -6.15 15.45
CA LEU A 567 40.67 -5.22 14.48
C LEU A 567 40.18 -5.51 13.06
N VAL A 568 39.68 -4.48 12.38
CA VAL A 568 39.38 -4.50 10.94
C VAL A 568 40.34 -3.52 10.28
N ILE A 569 41.20 -3.98 9.35
CA ILE A 569 42.35 -3.21 8.81
C ILE A 569 42.45 -3.36 7.29
#